data_AF-A0A1I0A083-F1
#
_entry.id   AF-A0A1I0A083-F1
#
_cell.length_a   1.000
_cell.length_b   1.000
_cell.length_c   1.000
_cell.angle_alpha   90.00
_cell.angle_beta   90.00
_cell.angle_gamma   90.00
#
_symmetry.space_group_name_H-M   'P 1'
#
loop_
_entity.id
_entity.type
_entity.pdbx_description
1 polymer ?
#
loop_
_entity_poly.entity_id
_entity_poly.type
_entity_poly.pdbx_seq_one_letter_code
_entity_poly.pdbx_strand_id
1 'polypeptide(L)'
;MKKYSKSILVGLLIISVGANVFYYRSLANINEKIIRVNTIVASNVERNIRQSIMYTQDLIETGDSASFQNLERAIGNLTLSFNHWVDLNQSEKTPNERMQRGLASVETLRNLITHHLANQYKMNDKQLTEYDIDMLEKVNDQMKRLLLVYHNIENRLLELKDPIVSDGGLVQIANNFEEINRLYRHSKLPNRHPEYIDYTEAVAHAERKIPYVQDYILKEEKDQVIIREGVHYYELNYYDEDEEIYTVWIDAMDGLIRNYELKRMSNNGNSTSQNQAITIARDFVGRFYQGQLKEEMFYMENRDNGEPVYSFRFTPIKEELLMVSDAYIVNVNSATGNVIKYTNDFTDTMGVNQRIGYTEEDIMAEYKEEFGEMDYNGLAITRSFYTHYQPRLTYSFRINQDQQETMVFVDVTTGMLVYQLYYVYHPIL
;
A
#
# COMPACT_ATOMS: atom_id res chain seq x y z
N MET A 1 -11.25 8.27 78.55
CA MET A 1 -11.25 8.48 77.08
C MET A 1 -10.14 9.41 76.55
N LYS A 2 -9.79 10.53 77.21
CA LYS A 2 -8.74 11.47 76.72
C LYS A 2 -7.27 10.96 76.72
N LYS A 3 -6.94 9.90 77.47
CA LYS A 3 -5.55 9.40 77.62
C LYS A 3 -5.13 8.44 76.48
N TYR A 4 -6.06 7.72 75.89
CA TYR A 4 -5.80 6.78 74.79
C TYR A 4 -5.86 7.45 73.41
N SER A 5 -6.57 8.58 73.26
CA SER A 5 -6.67 9.27 71.98
C SER A 5 -5.32 9.83 71.49
N LYS A 6 -4.50 10.39 72.40
CA LYS A 6 -3.15 10.87 72.06
C LYS A 6 -2.23 9.73 71.62
N SER A 7 -2.28 8.59 72.31
CA SER A 7 -1.48 7.41 71.95
C SER A 7 -1.90 6.80 70.61
N ILE A 8 -3.20 6.77 70.31
CA ILE A 8 -3.73 6.34 69.00
C ILE A 8 -3.28 7.30 67.90
N LEU A 9 -3.32 8.61 68.14
CA LEU A 9 -2.87 9.63 67.18
C LEU A 9 -1.38 9.51 66.88
N VAL A 10 -0.54 9.32 67.91
CA VAL A 10 0.90 9.08 67.75
C VAL A 10 1.16 7.78 67.00
N GLY A 11 0.42 6.71 67.30
CA GLY A 11 0.50 5.44 66.58
C GLY A 11 0.16 5.58 65.09
N LEU A 12 -0.95 6.27 64.77
CA LEU A 12 -1.34 6.56 63.38
C LEU A 12 -0.30 7.41 62.66
N LEU A 13 0.32 8.37 63.34
CA LEU A 13 1.34 9.24 62.78
C LEU A 13 2.63 8.46 62.48
N ILE A 14 3.05 7.56 63.37
CA ILE A 14 4.19 6.66 63.14
C ILE A 14 3.91 5.72 61.98
N ILE A 15 2.70 5.13 61.90
CA ILE A 15 2.30 4.27 60.79
C ILE A 15 2.30 5.05 59.46
N SER A 16 1.77 6.28 59.45
CA SER A 16 1.74 7.14 58.26
C SER A 16 3.14 7.54 57.80
N VAL A 17 4.02 7.95 58.72
CA VAL A 17 5.41 8.29 58.40
C VAL A 17 6.18 7.05 57.93
N GLY A 18 6.00 5.91 58.61
CA GLY A 18 6.62 4.63 58.22
C GLY A 18 6.17 4.18 56.83
N ALA A 19 4.87 4.27 56.54
CA ALA A 19 4.32 3.99 55.21
C ALA A 19 4.88 4.94 54.15
N ASN A 20 4.93 6.25 54.42
CA ASN A 20 5.49 7.23 53.47
C ASN A 20 6.98 6.98 53.19
N VAL A 21 7.78 6.66 54.21
CA VAL A 21 9.21 6.32 54.01
C VAL A 21 9.36 5.03 53.21
N PHE A 22 8.52 4.03 53.47
CA PHE A 22 8.50 2.79 52.69
C PHE A 22 8.14 3.05 51.22
N TYR A 23 7.07 3.82 50.96
CA TYR A 23 6.69 4.23 49.61
C TYR A 23 7.77 5.03 48.91
N TYR A 24 8.41 5.98 49.62
CA TYR A 24 9.52 6.77 49.07
C TYR A 24 10.71 5.89 48.65
N ARG A 25 11.13 4.94 49.51
CA ARG A 25 12.21 3.99 49.17
C ARG A 25 11.84 3.07 48.01
N SER A 26 10.60 2.58 48.00
CA SER A 26 10.08 1.75 46.89
C SER A 26 10.12 2.53 45.57
N LEU A 27 9.65 3.78 45.58
CA LEU A 27 9.61 4.66 44.43
C LEU A 27 11.03 5.02 43.94
N ALA A 28 11.97 5.28 44.85
CA ALA A 28 13.37 5.51 44.49
C ALA A 28 14.01 4.30 43.81
N ASN A 29 13.79 3.09 44.33
CA ASN A 29 14.31 1.84 43.76
C ASN A 29 13.67 1.52 42.39
N ILE A 30 12.36 1.78 42.24
CA ILE A 30 11.66 1.66 40.95
C ILE A 30 12.24 2.66 39.94
N ASN A 31 12.45 3.92 40.33
CA ASN A 31 13.03 4.93 39.44
C ASN A 31 14.45 4.56 38.98
N GLU A 32 15.30 4.07 39.88
CA GLU A 32 16.65 3.61 39.51
C GLU A 32 16.60 2.46 38.50
N LYS A 33 15.68 1.49 38.70
CA LYS A 33 15.46 0.40 37.74
C LYS A 33 14.96 0.92 36.40
N ILE A 34 14.02 1.86 36.38
CA ILE A 34 13.50 2.48 35.15
C ILE A 34 14.63 3.18 34.40
N ILE A 35 15.48 3.95 35.09
CA ILE A 35 16.63 4.62 34.46
C ILE A 35 17.57 3.60 33.82
N ARG A 36 17.93 2.53 34.55
CA ARG A 36 18.79 1.46 34.02
C ARG A 36 18.17 0.77 32.81
N VAL A 37 16.88 0.45 32.86
CA VAL A 37 16.15 -0.16 31.73
C VAL A 37 16.14 0.79 30.54
N ASN A 38 15.87 2.08 30.75
CA ASN A 38 15.87 3.09 29.69
C ASN A 38 17.25 3.20 29.02
N THR A 39 18.35 3.19 29.77
CA THR A 39 19.71 3.19 29.22
C THR A 39 19.97 1.95 28.36
N ILE A 40 19.56 0.76 28.83
CA ILE A 40 19.73 -0.49 28.07
C ILE A 40 18.90 -0.46 26.79
N VAL A 41 17.65 -0.01 26.87
CA VAL A 41 16.75 0.07 25.72
C VAL A 41 17.24 1.09 24.69
N ALA A 42 17.63 2.29 25.12
CA ALA A 42 18.21 3.31 24.25
C ALA A 42 19.48 2.80 23.54
N SER A 43 20.39 2.15 24.28
CA SER A 43 21.59 1.52 23.70
C SER A 43 21.24 0.41 22.70
N ASN A 44 20.19 -0.36 22.94
CA ASN A 44 19.71 -1.36 21.99
C ASN A 44 19.14 -0.71 20.72
N VAL A 45 18.41 0.39 20.82
CA VAL A 45 17.92 1.16 19.65
C VAL A 45 19.10 1.59 18.80
N GLU A 46 20.10 2.25 19.39
CA GLU A 46 21.30 2.68 18.68
C GLU A 46 22.02 1.50 18.00
N ARG A 47 22.26 0.42 18.75
CA ARG A 47 22.94 -0.78 18.24
C ARG A 47 22.19 -1.36 17.04
N ASN A 48 20.87 -1.48 17.14
CA ASN A 48 20.06 -2.08 16.08
C ASN A 48 19.95 -1.15 14.85
N ILE A 49 19.98 0.17 15.02
CA ILE A 49 20.12 1.12 13.90
C ILE A 49 21.45 0.86 13.16
N ARG A 50 22.57 0.82 13.90
CA ARG A 50 23.90 0.56 13.32
C ARG A 50 23.99 -0.80 12.63
N GLN A 51 23.44 -1.85 13.25
CA GLN A 51 23.39 -3.18 12.66
C GLN A 51 22.56 -3.21 11.38
N SER A 52 21.42 -2.52 11.36
CA SER A 52 20.59 -2.42 10.15
C SER A 52 21.35 -1.72 9.02
N ILE A 53 22.07 -0.62 9.30
CA ILE A 53 22.92 0.06 8.32
C ILE A 53 23.98 -0.88 7.75
N MET A 54 24.70 -1.60 8.62
CA MET A 54 25.75 -2.53 8.22
C MET A 54 25.19 -3.67 7.35
N TYR A 55 24.15 -4.35 7.79
CA TYR A 55 23.59 -5.48 7.04
C TYR A 55 22.87 -5.06 5.75
N THR A 56 22.36 -3.82 5.67
CA THR A 56 21.91 -3.28 4.38
C THR A 56 23.06 -3.14 3.40
N GLN A 57 24.22 -2.64 3.85
CA GLN A 57 25.41 -2.52 2.99
C GLN A 57 25.94 -3.90 2.60
N ASP A 58 26.06 -4.82 3.56
CA ASP A 58 26.48 -6.20 3.29
C ASP A 58 25.57 -6.87 2.26
N LEU A 59 24.25 -6.69 2.38
CA LEU A 59 23.27 -7.23 1.43
C LEU A 59 23.43 -6.64 0.02
N ILE A 60 23.63 -5.32 -0.10
CA ILE A 60 23.86 -4.68 -1.40
C ILE A 60 25.17 -5.21 -2.04
N GLU A 61 26.21 -5.39 -1.24
CA GLU A 61 27.53 -5.81 -1.73
C GLU A 61 27.60 -7.29 -2.09
N THR A 62 26.98 -8.18 -1.30
CA THR A 62 27.08 -9.63 -1.49
C THR A 62 25.89 -10.25 -2.20
N GLY A 63 24.70 -9.65 -2.08
CA GLY A 63 23.44 -10.18 -2.61
C GLY A 63 22.99 -11.50 -1.98
N ASP A 64 23.66 -11.97 -0.92
CA ASP A 64 23.46 -13.32 -0.39
C ASP A 64 22.31 -13.40 0.63
N SER A 65 21.78 -14.61 0.79
CA SER A 65 20.62 -14.84 1.66
C SER A 65 20.93 -14.72 3.15
N ALA A 66 22.19 -14.87 3.57
CA ALA A 66 22.58 -14.74 4.97
C ALA A 66 22.60 -13.26 5.39
N SER A 67 23.14 -12.38 4.54
CA SER A 67 23.06 -10.93 4.67
C SER A 67 21.60 -10.46 4.72
N PHE A 68 20.74 -11.04 3.87
CA PHE A 68 19.30 -10.75 3.89
C PHE A 68 18.66 -11.10 5.24
N GLN A 69 18.85 -12.32 5.73
CA GLN A 69 18.31 -12.75 7.03
C GLN A 69 18.86 -11.94 8.21
N ASN A 70 20.13 -11.53 8.15
CA ASN A 70 20.72 -10.66 9.16
C ASN A 70 20.06 -9.28 9.19
N LEU A 71 19.76 -8.72 8.03
CA LEU A 71 19.03 -7.46 7.90
C LEU A 71 17.61 -7.57 8.47
N GLU A 72 16.85 -8.61 8.09
CA GLU A 72 15.50 -8.85 8.61
C GLU A 72 15.48 -8.91 10.14
N ARG A 73 16.42 -9.65 10.72
CA ARG A 73 16.56 -9.78 12.17
C ARG A 73 16.96 -8.46 12.83
N ALA A 74 17.88 -7.70 12.25
CA ALA A 74 18.33 -6.43 12.79
C ALA A 74 17.20 -5.39 12.83
N ILE A 75 16.40 -5.31 11.75
CA ILE A 75 15.25 -4.41 11.70
C ILE A 75 14.13 -4.88 12.63
N GLY A 76 13.86 -6.18 12.70
CA GLY A 76 12.90 -6.72 13.67
C GLY A 76 13.27 -6.38 15.12
N ASN A 77 14.56 -6.53 15.46
CA ASN A 77 15.08 -6.13 16.77
C ASN A 77 15.00 -4.61 16.98
N LEU A 78 15.27 -3.81 15.95
CA LEU A 78 15.12 -2.36 16.00
C LEU A 78 13.69 -1.98 16.36
N THR A 79 12.69 -2.51 15.66
CA THR A 79 11.26 -2.26 15.93
C THR A 79 10.92 -2.56 17.39
N LEU A 80 11.33 -3.73 17.91
CA LEU A 80 11.09 -4.11 19.31
C LEU A 80 11.75 -3.14 20.29
N SER A 81 13.03 -2.82 20.08
CA SER A 81 13.75 -1.89 20.96
C SER A 81 13.16 -0.47 20.91
N PHE A 82 12.74 -0.01 19.74
CA PHE A 82 12.14 1.32 19.56
C PHE A 82 10.76 1.39 20.21
N ASN A 83 9.96 0.33 20.09
CA ASN A 83 8.67 0.22 20.78
C ASN A 83 8.84 0.31 22.30
N HIS A 84 9.76 -0.46 22.88
CA HIS A 84 10.07 -0.36 24.31
C HIS A 84 10.55 1.02 24.71
N TRP A 85 11.30 1.69 23.83
CA TRP A 85 11.77 3.04 24.09
C TRP A 85 10.63 4.07 24.13
N VAL A 86 9.67 3.94 23.22
CA VAL A 86 8.45 4.75 23.20
C VAL A 86 7.63 4.50 24.47
N ASP A 87 7.40 3.23 24.83
CA ASP A 87 6.61 2.83 26.00
C ASP A 87 7.18 3.35 27.32
N LEU A 88 8.51 3.35 27.48
CA LEU A 88 9.17 3.90 28.66
C LEU A 88 9.03 5.43 28.78
N ASN A 89 8.74 6.12 27.68
CA ASN A 89 8.73 7.59 27.61
C ASN A 89 7.33 8.18 27.35
N GLN A 90 6.27 7.35 27.37
CA GLN A 90 4.88 7.77 27.21
C GLN A 90 3.97 7.24 28.32
N SER A 91 2.73 7.73 28.35
CA SER A 91 1.64 7.11 29.12
C SER A 91 0.33 7.36 28.40
N GLU A 92 -0.71 6.59 28.69
CA GLU A 92 -2.05 6.80 28.10
C GLU A 92 -2.58 8.24 28.31
N LYS A 93 -2.23 8.88 29.44
CA LYS A 93 -2.66 10.25 29.75
C LYS A 93 -1.79 11.33 29.09
N THR A 94 -0.56 10.99 28.71
CA THR A 94 0.40 11.91 28.07
C THR A 94 1.16 11.16 26.97
N PRO A 95 0.51 10.90 25.82
CA PRO A 95 1.14 10.21 24.71
C PRO A 95 2.28 11.05 24.13
N ASN A 96 3.22 10.39 23.48
CA ASN A 96 4.28 11.05 22.72
C ASN A 96 4.07 10.75 21.23
N GLU A 97 3.19 11.53 20.59
CA GLU A 97 2.75 11.27 19.21
C GLU A 97 3.91 11.25 18.20
N ARG A 98 4.95 12.06 18.42
CA ARG A 98 6.14 12.11 17.54
C ARG A 98 6.95 10.82 17.64
N MET A 99 7.15 10.31 18.84
CA MET A 99 7.79 9.02 19.05
C MET A 99 6.94 7.87 18.48
N GLN A 100 5.61 7.95 18.59
CA GLN A 100 4.71 6.98 17.98
C GLN A 100 4.78 7.01 16.44
N ARG A 101 4.83 8.20 15.82
CA ARG A 101 5.07 8.33 14.37
C ARG A 101 6.44 7.76 13.97
N GLY A 102 7.48 8.04 14.75
CA GLY A 102 8.80 7.44 14.57
C GLY A 102 8.73 5.91 14.61
N LEU A 103 8.05 5.33 15.59
CA LEU A 103 7.85 3.87 15.69
C LEU A 103 7.10 3.31 14.48
N ALA A 104 5.98 3.92 14.09
CA ALA A 104 5.19 3.49 12.93
C ALA A 104 6.02 3.48 11.64
N SER A 105 6.97 4.41 11.49
CA SER A 105 7.89 4.42 10.35
C SER A 105 8.92 3.28 10.40
N VAL A 106 9.42 2.93 11.58
CA VAL A 106 10.32 1.77 11.76
C VAL A 106 9.57 0.45 11.52
N GLU A 107 8.30 0.37 11.90
CA GLU A 107 7.41 -0.75 11.57
C GLU A 107 7.14 -0.85 10.07
N THR A 108 6.94 0.30 9.41
CA THR A 108 6.81 0.38 7.95
C THR A 108 8.06 -0.13 7.26
N LEU A 109 9.24 0.30 7.72
CA LEU A 109 10.52 -0.20 7.22
C LEU A 109 10.66 -1.72 7.44
N ARG A 110 10.28 -2.22 8.62
CA ARG A 110 10.27 -3.68 8.87
C ARG A 110 9.41 -4.39 7.84
N ASN A 111 8.18 -3.95 7.63
CA ASN A 111 7.27 -4.59 6.68
C ASN A 111 7.79 -4.50 5.23
N LEU A 112 8.40 -3.38 4.85
CA LEU A 112 9.07 -3.21 3.56
C LEU A 112 10.14 -4.29 3.34
N ILE A 113 11.01 -4.50 4.32
CA ILE A 113 12.12 -5.46 4.20
C ILE A 113 11.64 -6.91 4.36
N THR A 114 10.91 -7.23 5.43
CA THR A 114 10.56 -8.62 5.78
C THR A 114 9.41 -9.20 4.97
N HIS A 115 8.63 -8.37 4.28
CA HIS A 115 7.54 -8.85 3.41
C HIS A 115 7.78 -8.49 1.96
N HIS A 116 7.91 -7.20 1.64
CA HIS A 116 7.92 -6.79 0.24
C HIS A 116 9.23 -7.14 -0.45
N LEU A 117 10.37 -6.78 0.14
CA LEU A 117 11.68 -7.16 -0.40
C LEU A 117 11.91 -8.67 -0.28
N ALA A 118 11.55 -9.30 0.84
CA ALA A 118 11.69 -10.75 1.01
C ALA A 118 10.96 -11.56 -0.08
N ASN A 119 9.72 -11.15 -0.41
CA ASN A 119 8.96 -11.79 -1.48
C ASN A 119 9.59 -11.54 -2.85
N GLN A 120 10.02 -10.31 -3.15
CA GLN A 120 10.70 -9.99 -4.41
C GLN A 120 12.00 -10.77 -4.57
N TYR A 121 12.82 -10.80 -3.52
CA TYR A 121 14.06 -11.56 -3.48
C TYR A 121 13.81 -13.05 -3.68
N LYS A 122 12.79 -13.62 -3.03
CA LYS A 122 12.42 -15.03 -3.24
C LYS A 122 11.94 -15.29 -4.66
N MET A 123 11.11 -14.41 -5.21
CA MET A 123 10.59 -14.55 -6.57
C MET A 123 11.72 -14.45 -7.59
N ASN A 124 12.69 -13.54 -7.40
CA ASN A 124 13.83 -13.37 -8.31
C ASN A 124 15.00 -14.30 -7.97
N ASP A 125 14.73 -15.57 -7.64
CA ASP A 125 15.76 -16.59 -7.38
C ASP A 125 16.86 -16.18 -6.39
N LYS A 126 16.48 -15.43 -5.34
CA LYS A 126 17.38 -14.91 -4.31
C LYS A 126 18.44 -13.95 -4.89
N GLN A 127 18.02 -13.12 -5.84
CA GLN A 127 18.81 -12.02 -6.38
C GLN A 127 18.10 -10.70 -6.16
N LEU A 128 18.90 -9.66 -5.88
CA LEU A 128 18.42 -8.28 -5.84
C LEU A 128 18.38 -7.72 -7.25
N THR A 129 17.29 -7.05 -7.58
CA THR A 129 17.17 -6.23 -8.78
C THR A 129 17.82 -4.86 -8.56
N GLU A 130 18.02 -4.11 -9.64
CA GLU A 130 18.48 -2.71 -9.56
C GLU A 130 17.54 -1.84 -8.71
N TYR A 131 16.23 -2.12 -8.74
CA TYR A 131 15.23 -1.40 -7.95
C TYR A 131 15.32 -1.71 -6.45
N ASP A 132 15.63 -2.96 -6.11
CA ASP A 132 15.85 -3.40 -4.73
C ASP A 132 17.08 -2.70 -4.16
N ILE A 133 18.16 -2.63 -4.95
CA ILE A 133 19.40 -1.97 -4.56
C ILE A 133 19.17 -0.46 -4.33
N ASP A 134 18.54 0.24 -5.28
CA ASP A 134 18.24 1.68 -5.14
C ASP A 134 17.33 1.97 -3.93
N MET A 135 16.38 1.07 -3.61
CA MET A 135 15.56 1.17 -2.40
C MET A 135 16.41 0.99 -1.14
N LEU A 136 17.25 -0.04 -1.09
CA LEU A 136 18.12 -0.34 0.04
C LEU A 136 19.14 0.79 0.30
N GLU A 137 19.68 1.41 -0.74
CA GLU A 137 20.56 2.58 -0.62
C GLU A 137 19.84 3.76 0.05
N LYS A 138 18.60 4.06 -0.37
CA LYS A 138 17.78 5.12 0.24
C LYS A 138 17.43 4.81 1.68
N VAL A 139 17.07 3.56 1.99
CA VAL A 139 16.86 3.09 3.36
C VAL A 139 18.12 3.29 4.20
N ASN A 140 19.29 2.91 3.67
CA ASN A 140 20.56 3.04 4.36
C ASN A 140 20.85 4.50 4.75
N ASP A 141 20.63 5.42 3.83
CA ASP A 141 20.80 6.86 4.05
C ASP A 141 19.83 7.40 5.10
N GLN A 142 18.56 7.00 5.06
CA GLN A 142 17.60 7.40 6.09
C GLN A 142 17.92 6.78 7.45
N MET A 143 18.44 5.56 7.51
CA MET A 143 18.89 4.93 8.76
C MET A 143 20.10 5.65 9.38
N LYS A 144 21.07 6.10 8.55
CA LYS A 144 22.17 6.96 9.02
C LYS A 144 21.65 8.27 9.59
N ARG A 145 20.64 8.88 8.97
CA ARG A 145 20.00 10.08 9.50
C ARG A 145 19.21 9.81 10.78
N LEU A 146 18.48 8.70 10.86
CA LEU A 146 17.78 8.27 12.07
C LEU A 146 18.75 8.12 13.25
N LEU A 147 19.95 7.59 13.02
CA LEU A 147 21.00 7.50 14.05
C LEU A 147 21.39 8.88 14.59
N LEU A 148 21.51 9.89 13.71
CA LEU A 148 21.78 11.27 14.12
C LEU A 148 20.60 11.85 14.90
N VAL A 149 19.37 11.63 14.44
CA VAL A 149 18.15 12.05 15.15
C VAL A 149 18.11 11.42 16.55
N TYR A 150 18.37 10.12 16.66
CA TYR A 150 18.43 9.39 17.93
C TYR A 150 19.37 10.10 18.93
N HIS A 151 20.60 10.42 18.51
CA HIS A 151 21.56 11.12 19.38
C HIS A 151 21.12 12.54 19.77
N ASN A 152 20.33 13.21 18.93
CA ASN A 152 19.81 14.55 19.23
C ASN A 152 18.65 14.53 20.23
N ILE A 153 17.92 13.41 20.32
CA ILE A 153 16.70 13.31 21.14
C ILE A 153 16.84 12.42 22.38
N GLU A 154 17.88 11.59 22.48
CA GLU A 154 17.96 10.53 23.50
C GLU A 154 17.79 11.00 24.94
N ASN A 155 18.30 12.20 25.26
CA ASN A 155 18.25 12.79 26.60
C ASN A 155 17.11 13.81 26.77
N ARG A 156 16.25 13.97 25.75
CA ARG A 156 15.25 15.05 25.64
C ARG A 156 13.84 14.53 25.33
N LEU A 157 13.60 13.23 25.51
CA LEU A 157 12.34 12.56 25.14
C LEU A 157 11.10 13.13 25.85
N LEU A 158 11.25 13.62 27.08
CA LEU A 158 10.16 14.28 27.80
C LEU A 158 9.77 15.62 27.16
N GLU A 159 10.73 16.34 26.57
CA GLU A 159 10.49 17.61 25.87
C GLU A 159 9.72 17.39 24.56
N LEU A 160 9.89 16.22 23.93
CA LEU A 160 9.23 15.89 22.66
C LEU A 160 7.71 15.79 22.75
N LYS A 161 7.14 15.70 23.96
CA LYS A 161 5.70 15.76 24.19
C LYS A 161 5.11 17.13 23.85
N ASP A 162 5.93 18.18 23.88
CA ASP A 162 5.54 19.50 23.43
C ASP A 162 5.69 19.60 21.89
N PRO A 163 4.58 19.84 21.15
CA PRO A 163 4.62 19.94 19.70
C PRO A 163 5.38 21.17 19.17
N ILE A 164 5.79 22.11 20.02
CA ILE A 164 6.58 23.29 19.63
C ILE A 164 8.08 22.99 19.66
N VAL A 165 8.52 22.06 20.51
CA VAL A 165 9.94 21.70 20.61
C VAL A 165 10.39 21.00 19.33
N SER A 166 11.63 21.19 18.89
CA SER A 166 12.17 20.42 17.75
C SER A 166 12.27 18.94 18.10
N ASP A 167 11.82 18.07 17.20
CA ASP A 167 11.92 16.61 17.30
C ASP A 167 13.23 16.04 16.74
N GLY A 168 14.20 16.91 16.46
CA GLY A 168 15.47 16.54 15.84
C GLY A 168 15.34 16.03 14.40
N GLY A 169 14.15 16.12 13.77
CA GLY A 169 13.86 15.60 12.45
C GLY A 169 13.19 14.22 12.43
N LEU A 170 12.73 13.70 13.57
CA LEU A 170 12.12 12.37 13.66
C LEU A 170 10.89 12.21 12.73
N VAL A 171 10.00 13.19 12.69
CA VAL A 171 8.82 13.19 11.80
C VAL A 171 9.25 13.26 10.33
N GLN A 172 10.31 13.99 10.02
CA GLN A 172 10.83 14.04 8.65
C GLN A 172 11.36 12.66 8.21
N ILE A 173 12.09 11.97 9.09
CA ILE A 173 12.54 10.59 8.81
C ILE A 173 11.36 9.64 8.66
N ALA A 174 10.32 9.79 9.50
CA ALA A 174 9.12 8.98 9.40
C ALA A 174 8.45 9.13 8.02
N ASN A 175 8.27 10.37 7.56
CA ASN A 175 7.72 10.67 6.24
C ASN A 175 8.61 10.11 5.12
N ASN A 176 9.94 10.18 5.26
CA ASN A 176 10.86 9.65 4.24
C ASN A 176 10.80 8.12 4.13
N PHE A 177 10.67 7.39 5.24
CA PHE A 177 10.50 5.92 5.19
C PHE A 177 9.15 5.53 4.58
N GLU A 178 8.09 6.26 4.91
CA GLU A 178 6.78 6.07 4.30
C GLU A 178 6.83 6.33 2.80
N GLU A 179 7.54 7.38 2.36
CA GLU A 179 7.74 7.70 0.95
C GLU A 179 8.50 6.58 0.22
N ILE A 180 9.62 6.12 0.77
CA ILE A 180 10.41 5.02 0.18
C ILE A 180 9.53 3.77 0.03
N ASN A 181 8.80 3.41 1.08
CA ASN A 181 7.89 2.27 1.06
C ASN A 181 6.79 2.44 0.00
N ARG A 182 6.16 3.62 -0.08
CA ARG A 182 5.12 3.94 -1.06
C ARG A 182 5.65 3.82 -2.48
N LEU A 183 6.79 4.44 -2.78
CA LEU A 183 7.39 4.44 -4.11
C LEU A 183 7.87 3.07 -4.53
N TYR A 184 8.53 2.32 -3.65
CA TYR A 184 8.97 0.97 -3.97
C TYR A 184 7.80 0.04 -4.30
N ARG A 185 6.71 0.16 -3.55
CA ARG A 185 5.55 -0.73 -3.68
C ARG A 185 4.60 -0.36 -4.79
N HIS A 186 4.41 0.93 -5.05
CA HIS A 186 3.30 1.41 -5.85
C HIS A 186 3.71 2.31 -7.01
N SER A 187 4.98 2.72 -7.12
CA SER A 187 5.41 3.56 -8.24
C SER A 187 5.67 2.73 -9.50
N LYS A 188 5.29 3.28 -10.65
CA LYS A 188 5.68 2.76 -11.99
C LYS A 188 7.18 2.91 -12.26
N LEU A 189 7.80 3.92 -11.63
CA LEU A 189 9.23 4.13 -11.58
C LEU A 189 9.68 3.87 -10.14
N PRO A 190 10.10 2.63 -9.80
CA PRO A 190 10.39 2.28 -8.42
C PRO A 190 11.33 3.28 -7.76
N ASN A 191 10.97 3.68 -6.54
CA ASN A 191 11.71 4.65 -5.72
C ASN A 191 11.88 6.06 -6.32
N ARG A 192 11.17 6.41 -7.40
CA ARG A 192 11.25 7.73 -8.04
C ARG A 192 9.85 8.27 -8.33
N HIS A 193 9.71 9.58 -8.27
CA HIS A 193 8.55 10.26 -8.83
C HIS A 193 8.78 10.47 -10.33
N PRO A 194 7.82 10.09 -11.19
CA PRO A 194 7.81 10.56 -12.56
C PRO A 194 7.55 12.08 -12.62
N GLU A 195 7.73 12.64 -13.81
CA GLU A 195 7.23 13.98 -14.10
C GLU A 195 5.70 13.95 -14.09
N TYR A 196 5.10 14.90 -13.38
CA TYR A 196 3.66 15.03 -13.24
C TYR A 196 3.17 16.26 -13.99
N ILE A 197 2.01 16.15 -14.62
CA ILE A 197 1.24 17.30 -15.11
C ILE A 197 0.73 18.11 -13.94
N ASP A 198 0.50 19.41 -14.15
CA ASP A 198 -0.07 20.25 -13.11
C ASP A 198 -1.52 19.86 -12.80
N TYR A 199 -1.94 20.03 -11.54
CA TYR A 199 -3.31 19.72 -11.11
C TYR A 199 -4.39 20.42 -11.97
N THR A 200 -4.15 21.68 -12.34
CA THR A 200 -5.08 22.46 -13.17
C THR A 200 -5.21 21.90 -14.59
N GLU A 201 -4.11 21.39 -15.16
CA GLU A 201 -4.11 20.68 -16.43
C GLU A 201 -4.91 19.37 -16.32
N ALA A 202 -4.71 18.64 -15.20
CA ALA A 202 -5.44 17.41 -14.91
C ALA A 202 -6.97 17.64 -14.82
N VAL A 203 -7.41 18.71 -14.13
CA VAL A 203 -8.83 19.11 -14.08
C VAL A 203 -9.38 19.37 -15.48
N ALA A 204 -8.68 20.15 -16.30
CA ALA A 204 -9.10 20.45 -17.66
C ALA A 204 -9.20 19.18 -18.54
N HIS A 205 -8.32 18.20 -18.34
CA HIS A 205 -8.39 16.91 -19.01
C HIS A 205 -9.64 16.10 -18.60
N ALA A 206 -9.95 16.04 -17.30
CA ALA A 206 -11.12 15.34 -16.78
C ALA A 206 -12.42 15.92 -17.36
N GLU A 207 -12.58 17.23 -17.27
CA GLU A 207 -13.76 17.92 -17.74
C GLU A 207 -13.95 17.79 -19.27
N ARG A 208 -12.88 17.82 -20.05
CA ARG A 208 -12.97 17.59 -21.49
C ARG A 208 -13.43 16.18 -21.85
N LYS A 209 -13.00 15.16 -21.10
CA LYS A 209 -13.33 13.76 -21.36
C LYS A 209 -14.69 13.35 -20.79
N ILE A 210 -15.12 14.00 -19.71
CA ILE A 210 -16.39 13.77 -19.05
C ILE A 210 -17.14 15.11 -18.90
N PRO A 211 -17.67 15.70 -19.99
CA PRO A 211 -18.16 17.09 -19.98
C PRO A 211 -19.22 17.41 -18.93
N TYR A 212 -20.05 16.44 -18.58
CA TYR A 212 -21.12 16.63 -17.60
C TYR A 212 -20.64 16.81 -16.16
N VAL A 213 -19.35 16.57 -15.84
CA VAL A 213 -18.84 16.93 -14.50
C VAL A 213 -18.67 18.44 -14.31
N GLN A 214 -18.63 19.22 -15.41
CA GLN A 214 -18.52 20.69 -15.37
C GLN A 214 -19.75 21.37 -14.75
N ASP A 215 -20.89 20.67 -14.71
CA ASP A 215 -22.12 21.17 -14.10
C ASP A 215 -22.06 21.19 -12.55
N TYR A 216 -20.96 20.71 -11.96
CA TYR A 216 -20.78 20.49 -10.52
C TYR A 216 -19.55 21.23 -9.99
N ILE A 217 -19.51 21.47 -8.68
CA ILE A 217 -18.47 22.28 -8.02
C ILE A 217 -17.35 21.37 -7.52
N LEU A 218 -16.10 21.65 -7.93
CA LEU A 218 -14.90 21.08 -7.32
C LEU A 218 -14.56 21.88 -6.04
N LYS A 219 -14.90 21.35 -4.86
CA LYS A 219 -14.79 22.09 -3.59
C LYS A 219 -13.39 22.15 -2.99
N GLU A 220 -12.58 21.14 -3.22
CA GLU A 220 -11.25 20.98 -2.62
C GLU A 220 -10.21 20.76 -3.71
N GLU A 221 -9.19 21.62 -3.76
CA GLU A 221 -7.99 21.33 -4.53
C GLU A 221 -7.13 20.33 -3.73
N LYS A 222 -7.18 19.06 -4.15
CA LYS A 222 -6.28 18.02 -3.66
C LYS A 222 -5.11 17.88 -4.63
N ASP A 223 -4.19 18.83 -4.57
CA ASP A 223 -3.00 18.90 -5.44
C ASP A 223 -1.94 17.84 -5.16
N GLN A 224 -2.18 16.95 -4.18
CA GLN A 224 -1.28 15.86 -3.84
C GLN A 224 -1.53 14.63 -4.72
N VAL A 225 -0.47 14.16 -5.40
CA VAL A 225 -0.51 12.91 -6.16
C VAL A 225 -0.63 11.71 -5.21
N ILE A 226 -1.63 10.87 -5.46
CA ILE A 226 -1.82 9.57 -4.82
C ILE A 226 -1.19 8.49 -5.70
N ILE A 227 -0.52 7.52 -5.09
CA ILE A 227 0.17 6.43 -5.80
C ILE A 227 -0.40 5.10 -5.35
N ARG A 228 -0.93 4.33 -6.29
CA ARG A 228 -1.51 3.00 -6.03
C ARG A 228 -1.25 2.08 -7.21
N GLU A 229 -0.66 0.91 -6.93
CA GLU A 229 -0.55 -0.19 -7.89
C GLU A 229 0.01 0.20 -9.27
N GLY A 230 1.03 1.07 -9.29
CA GLY A 230 1.67 1.56 -10.52
C GLY A 230 1.01 2.78 -11.14
N VAL A 231 -0.11 3.24 -10.59
CA VAL A 231 -0.87 4.40 -11.05
C VAL A 231 -0.63 5.58 -10.13
N HIS A 232 -0.26 6.71 -10.71
CA HIS A 232 -0.07 7.98 -10.02
C HIS A 232 -1.23 8.87 -10.45
N TYR A 233 -2.06 9.35 -9.53
CA TYR A 233 -3.27 10.07 -9.91
C TYR A 233 -3.63 11.21 -8.96
N TYR A 234 -4.36 12.18 -9.51
CA TYR A 234 -5.12 13.16 -8.75
C TYR A 234 -6.55 12.66 -8.56
N GLU A 235 -7.10 12.89 -7.37
CA GLU A 235 -8.51 12.61 -7.06
C GLU A 235 -9.32 13.90 -7.12
N LEU A 236 -10.29 13.94 -8.04
CA LEU A 236 -11.19 15.07 -8.26
C LEU A 236 -12.59 14.70 -7.77
N ASN A 237 -13.09 15.43 -6.77
CA ASN A 237 -14.40 15.19 -6.17
C ASN A 237 -15.35 16.35 -6.51
N TYR A 238 -16.40 16.05 -7.28
CA TYR A 238 -17.37 17.02 -7.77
C TYR A 238 -18.65 16.98 -6.93
N TYR A 239 -19.13 18.14 -6.51
CA TYR A 239 -20.23 18.30 -5.56
C TYR A 239 -21.42 19.07 -6.16
N ASP A 240 -22.62 18.68 -5.74
CA ASP A 240 -23.85 19.45 -5.87
C ASP A 240 -24.28 19.91 -4.48
N GLU A 241 -24.22 21.22 -4.23
CA GLU A 241 -24.28 21.79 -2.89
C GLU A 241 -23.30 21.07 -1.95
N ASP A 242 -23.76 20.27 -0.99
CA ASP A 242 -22.91 19.54 -0.02
C ASP A 242 -22.77 18.04 -0.28
N GLU A 243 -23.38 17.53 -1.36
CA GLU A 243 -23.33 16.10 -1.69
C GLU A 243 -22.29 15.82 -2.78
N GLU A 244 -21.40 14.87 -2.52
CA GLU A 244 -20.45 14.38 -3.53
C GLU A 244 -21.20 13.60 -4.59
N ILE A 245 -21.07 14.00 -5.86
CA ILE A 245 -21.78 13.39 -6.98
C ILE A 245 -20.85 12.50 -7.78
N TYR A 246 -19.63 12.97 -8.06
CA TYR A 246 -18.64 12.21 -8.81
C TYR A 246 -17.29 12.20 -8.12
N THR A 247 -16.62 11.04 -8.17
CA THR A 247 -15.18 10.92 -7.96
C THR A 247 -14.54 10.58 -9.30
N VAL A 248 -13.56 11.36 -9.73
CA VAL A 248 -12.77 11.08 -10.93
C VAL A 248 -11.30 10.97 -10.53
N TRP A 249 -10.65 9.88 -10.92
CA TRP A 249 -9.20 9.78 -10.81
C TRP A 249 -8.58 9.99 -12.17
N ILE A 250 -7.63 10.91 -12.23
CA ILE A 250 -6.91 11.22 -13.45
C ILE A 250 -5.43 10.99 -13.23
N ASP A 251 -4.82 10.28 -14.17
CA ASP A 251 -3.40 9.95 -14.12
C ASP A 251 -2.56 11.23 -14.15
N ALA A 252 -1.68 11.37 -13.17
CA ALA A 252 -0.82 12.52 -13.00
C ALA A 252 0.32 12.56 -14.02
N MET A 253 0.57 11.51 -14.80
CA MET A 253 1.62 11.49 -15.83
C MET A 253 1.08 11.81 -17.23
N ASP A 254 -0.08 11.26 -17.60
CA ASP A 254 -0.61 11.35 -18.97
C ASP A 254 -2.01 11.98 -19.07
N GLY A 255 -2.63 12.33 -17.94
CA GLY A 255 -3.94 12.98 -17.91
C GLY A 255 -5.07 12.08 -18.39
N LEU A 256 -4.90 10.75 -18.37
CA LEU A 256 -5.96 9.80 -18.70
C LEU A 256 -6.84 9.49 -17.50
N ILE A 257 -8.12 9.23 -17.75
CA ILE A 257 -9.06 8.86 -16.69
C ILE A 257 -8.83 7.40 -16.31
N ARG A 258 -8.52 7.19 -15.03
CA ARG A 258 -8.28 5.87 -14.42
C ARG A 258 -9.48 5.37 -13.64
N ASN A 259 -10.23 6.28 -13.02
CA ASN A 259 -11.45 5.94 -12.33
C ASN A 259 -12.51 7.01 -12.53
N TYR A 260 -13.75 6.58 -12.59
CA TYR A 260 -14.93 7.42 -12.51
C TYR A 260 -15.96 6.68 -11.66
N GLU A 261 -16.54 7.35 -10.68
CA GLU A 261 -17.61 6.83 -9.84
C GLU A 261 -18.74 7.86 -9.71
N LEU A 262 -19.98 7.43 -9.95
CA LEU A 262 -21.19 8.17 -9.62
C LEU A 262 -21.65 7.75 -8.21
N LYS A 263 -21.69 8.70 -7.29
CA LYS A 263 -22.08 8.48 -5.89
C LYS A 263 -23.60 8.57 -5.68
N ARG A 264 -24.26 9.48 -6.39
CA ARG A 264 -25.71 9.69 -6.31
C ARG A 264 -26.44 8.78 -7.29
N MET A 265 -27.09 7.74 -6.78
CA MET A 265 -28.01 6.92 -7.58
C MET A 265 -29.32 7.68 -7.80
N SER A 266 -29.70 7.88 -9.06
CA SER A 266 -30.98 8.50 -9.40
C SER A 266 -32.03 7.42 -9.64
N ASN A 267 -33.11 7.38 -8.85
CA ASN A 267 -34.19 6.40 -9.07
C ASN A 267 -35.16 6.90 -10.14
N ASN A 268 -34.74 6.88 -11.40
CA ASN A 268 -35.63 7.10 -12.54
C ASN A 268 -35.73 5.82 -13.36
N GLY A 269 -36.92 5.21 -13.27
CA GLY A 269 -37.18 3.87 -13.78
C GLY A 269 -37.18 3.77 -15.30
N ASN A 270 -36.40 2.80 -15.79
CA ASN A 270 -36.82 1.73 -16.69
C ASN A 270 -35.70 0.69 -16.67
N SER A 271 -36.02 -0.54 -16.28
CA SER A 271 -35.03 -1.61 -16.18
C SER A 271 -34.30 -1.78 -17.52
N THR A 272 -32.98 -1.64 -17.49
CA THR A 272 -32.08 -1.83 -18.61
C THR A 272 -31.77 -3.32 -18.74
N SER A 273 -32.01 -3.88 -19.93
CA SER A 273 -31.61 -5.25 -20.24
C SER A 273 -30.10 -5.39 -20.36
N GLN A 274 -29.56 -6.58 -20.17
CA GLN A 274 -28.13 -6.87 -20.36
C GLN A 274 -27.62 -6.39 -21.74
N ASN A 275 -28.39 -6.59 -22.81
CA ASN A 275 -28.03 -6.17 -24.17
C ASN A 275 -27.96 -4.64 -24.34
N GLN A 276 -28.81 -3.91 -23.63
CA GLN A 276 -28.72 -2.45 -23.60
C GLN A 276 -27.52 -2.01 -22.74
N ALA A 277 -27.31 -2.64 -21.59
CA ALA A 277 -26.23 -2.33 -20.67
C ALA A 277 -24.84 -2.51 -21.32
N ILE A 278 -24.63 -3.61 -22.07
CA ILE A 278 -23.37 -3.80 -22.80
C ILE A 278 -23.18 -2.77 -23.91
N THR A 279 -24.25 -2.35 -24.60
CA THR A 279 -24.16 -1.31 -25.63
C THR A 279 -23.72 0.02 -25.00
N ILE A 280 -24.32 0.39 -23.86
CA ILE A 280 -23.94 1.57 -23.08
C ILE A 280 -22.48 1.47 -22.64
N ALA A 281 -22.05 0.31 -22.14
CA ALA A 281 -20.68 0.09 -21.69
C ALA A 281 -19.67 0.16 -22.85
N ARG A 282 -19.97 -0.44 -24.01
CA ARG A 282 -19.15 -0.35 -25.23
C ARG A 282 -19.03 1.10 -25.72
N ASP A 283 -20.13 1.83 -25.78
CA ASP A 283 -20.14 3.24 -26.19
C ASP A 283 -19.31 4.11 -25.24
N PHE A 284 -19.34 3.78 -23.94
CA PHE A 284 -18.51 4.45 -22.94
C PHE A 284 -17.02 4.15 -23.15
N VAL A 285 -16.63 2.87 -23.29
CA VAL A 285 -15.24 2.45 -23.54
C VAL A 285 -14.71 3.00 -24.87
N GLY A 286 -15.57 3.11 -25.89
CA GLY A 286 -15.21 3.68 -27.20
C GLY A 286 -14.68 5.13 -27.12
N ARG A 287 -14.94 5.86 -26.02
CA ARG A 287 -14.36 7.20 -25.81
C ARG A 287 -12.88 7.17 -25.43
N PHE A 288 -12.39 6.01 -24.98
CA PHE A 288 -11.04 5.81 -24.45
C PHE A 288 -10.21 4.88 -25.34
N TYR A 289 -10.81 3.87 -25.95
CA TYR A 289 -10.11 2.88 -26.76
C TYR A 289 -10.83 2.56 -28.07
N GLN A 290 -10.05 2.46 -29.15
CA GLN A 290 -10.51 2.13 -30.50
C GLN A 290 -9.67 0.97 -31.01
N GLY A 291 -10.19 -0.26 -30.87
CA GLY A 291 -9.46 -1.47 -31.23
C GLY A 291 -10.24 -2.74 -30.89
N GLN A 292 -9.59 -3.89 -31.00
CA GLN A 292 -10.19 -5.17 -30.65
C GLN A 292 -10.25 -5.34 -29.13
N LEU A 293 -11.40 -5.79 -28.63
CA LEU A 293 -11.67 -6.01 -27.22
C LEU A 293 -12.21 -7.42 -27.03
N LYS A 294 -11.68 -8.16 -26.05
CA LYS A 294 -12.36 -9.32 -25.47
C LYS A 294 -13.37 -8.81 -24.46
N GLU A 295 -14.62 -9.24 -24.59
CA GLU A 295 -15.72 -8.75 -23.76
C GLU A 295 -16.25 -9.85 -22.85
N GLU A 296 -16.30 -9.56 -21.56
CA GLU A 296 -16.73 -10.48 -20.53
C GLU A 296 -17.63 -9.75 -19.53
N MET A 297 -18.49 -10.48 -18.82
CA MET A 297 -19.43 -9.87 -17.89
C MET A 297 -19.54 -10.64 -16.58
N PHE A 298 -19.94 -9.91 -15.56
CA PHE A 298 -20.30 -10.41 -14.25
C PHE A 298 -21.56 -9.69 -13.77
N TYR A 299 -22.48 -10.43 -13.15
CA TYR A 299 -23.72 -9.87 -12.60
C TYR A 299 -23.63 -9.81 -11.09
N MET A 300 -23.87 -8.63 -10.53
CA MET A 300 -23.83 -8.37 -9.09
C MET A 300 -25.23 -8.09 -8.56
N GLU A 301 -25.68 -8.92 -7.63
CA GLU A 301 -26.83 -8.61 -6.79
C GLU A 301 -26.36 -7.72 -5.63
N ASN A 302 -26.70 -6.44 -5.66
CA ASN A 302 -26.38 -5.53 -4.56
C ASN A 302 -27.32 -5.79 -3.38
N ARG A 303 -26.83 -6.45 -2.32
CA ARG A 303 -27.62 -6.84 -1.15
C ARG A 303 -28.05 -5.65 -0.28
N ASP A 304 -27.34 -4.52 -0.35
CA ASP A 304 -27.57 -3.37 0.53
C ASP A 304 -28.53 -2.33 -0.08
N ASN A 305 -28.51 -2.16 -1.42
CA ASN A 305 -29.34 -1.17 -2.13
C ASN A 305 -30.36 -1.78 -3.12
N GLY A 306 -30.42 -3.11 -3.26
CA GLY A 306 -31.48 -3.82 -3.99
C GLY A 306 -31.48 -3.69 -5.52
N GLU A 307 -30.65 -2.83 -6.11
CA GLU A 307 -30.57 -2.67 -7.56
C GLU A 307 -29.41 -3.49 -8.15
N PRO A 308 -29.68 -4.37 -9.14
CA PRO A 308 -28.63 -5.15 -9.76
C PRO A 308 -27.66 -4.29 -10.57
N VAL A 309 -26.41 -4.75 -10.66
CA VAL A 309 -25.37 -4.10 -11.45
C VAL A 309 -24.81 -5.09 -12.47
N TYR A 310 -24.76 -4.67 -13.73
CA TYR A 310 -24.01 -5.37 -14.76
C TYR A 310 -22.58 -4.82 -14.78
N SER A 311 -21.60 -5.68 -14.52
CA SER A 311 -20.18 -5.36 -14.62
C SER A 311 -19.61 -5.96 -15.89
N PHE A 312 -19.02 -5.14 -16.75
CA PHE A 312 -18.42 -5.57 -18.00
C PHE A 312 -16.92 -5.33 -17.95
N ARG A 313 -16.14 -6.34 -18.34
CA ARG A 313 -14.70 -6.27 -18.50
C ARG A 313 -14.36 -6.31 -19.98
N PHE A 314 -13.70 -5.27 -20.47
CA PHE A 314 -13.20 -5.15 -21.84
C PHE A 314 -11.67 -5.24 -21.80
N THR A 315 -11.11 -6.35 -22.25
CA THR A 315 -9.66 -6.56 -22.28
C THR A 315 -9.14 -6.31 -23.70
N PRO A 316 -8.27 -5.30 -23.94
CA PRO A 316 -7.71 -5.05 -25.26
C PRO A 316 -6.91 -6.23 -25.81
N ILE A 317 -7.01 -6.44 -27.13
CA ILE A 317 -6.20 -7.41 -27.87
C ILE A 317 -5.30 -6.65 -28.82
N LYS A 318 -3.98 -6.81 -28.70
CA LYS A 318 -3.00 -6.27 -29.66
C LYS A 318 -2.03 -7.37 -30.03
N GLU A 319 -1.76 -7.56 -31.32
CA GLU A 319 -0.83 -8.60 -31.81
C GLU A 319 -1.16 -10.00 -31.25
N GLU A 320 -2.45 -10.33 -31.16
CA GLU A 320 -2.96 -11.60 -30.60
C GLU A 320 -2.70 -11.79 -29.08
N LEU A 321 -2.17 -10.77 -28.40
CA LEU A 321 -1.93 -10.77 -26.95
C LEU A 321 -3.06 -10.06 -26.20
N LEU A 322 -3.51 -10.67 -25.10
CA LEU A 322 -4.45 -10.03 -24.17
C LEU A 322 -3.71 -9.02 -23.27
N MET A 323 -4.13 -7.75 -23.31
CA MET A 323 -3.59 -6.69 -22.46
C MET A 323 -4.34 -6.64 -21.14
N VAL A 324 -4.11 -7.62 -20.26
CA VAL A 324 -4.90 -7.84 -19.04
C VAL A 324 -4.85 -6.63 -18.09
N SER A 325 -3.70 -5.99 -17.98
CA SER A 325 -3.51 -4.77 -17.17
C SER A 325 -4.12 -3.51 -17.80
N ASP A 326 -4.45 -3.54 -19.09
CA ASP A 326 -5.13 -2.44 -19.78
C ASP A 326 -6.65 -2.62 -19.82
N ALA A 327 -7.18 -3.60 -19.07
CA ALA A 327 -8.61 -3.88 -19.09
C ALA A 327 -9.43 -2.69 -18.57
N TYR A 328 -10.56 -2.46 -19.22
CA TYR A 328 -11.57 -1.49 -18.82
C TYR A 328 -12.69 -2.23 -18.11
N ILE A 329 -13.01 -1.84 -16.88
CA ILE A 329 -14.15 -2.38 -16.14
C ILE A 329 -15.22 -1.29 -16.09
N VAL A 330 -16.41 -1.58 -16.60
CA VAL A 330 -17.56 -0.66 -16.61
C VAL A 330 -18.72 -1.29 -15.89
N ASN A 331 -19.23 -0.63 -14.87
CA ASN A 331 -20.42 -1.03 -14.14
C ASN A 331 -21.59 -0.16 -14.57
N VAL A 332 -22.66 -0.82 -15.00
CA VAL A 332 -23.91 -0.20 -15.42
C VAL A 332 -25.00 -0.60 -14.43
N ASN A 333 -25.68 0.39 -13.87
CA ASN A 333 -26.83 0.15 -13.00
C ASN A 333 -28.00 -0.36 -13.86
N SER A 334 -28.57 -1.51 -13.47
CA SER A 334 -29.64 -2.15 -14.24
C SER A 334 -30.99 -1.44 -14.17
N ALA A 335 -31.24 -0.59 -13.17
CA ALA A 335 -32.51 0.13 -13.03
C ALA A 335 -32.54 1.43 -13.86
N THR A 336 -31.38 2.03 -14.10
CA THR A 336 -31.24 3.36 -14.73
C THR A 336 -30.51 3.35 -16.07
N GLY A 337 -29.69 2.33 -16.33
CA GLY A 337 -28.80 2.30 -17.48
C GLY A 337 -27.60 3.25 -17.38
N ASN A 338 -27.39 3.89 -16.22
CA ASN A 338 -26.27 4.79 -16.03
C ASN A 338 -24.97 4.00 -15.78
N VAL A 339 -23.87 4.47 -16.36
CA VAL A 339 -22.52 4.05 -15.93
C VAL A 339 -22.29 4.61 -14.54
N ILE A 340 -22.17 3.71 -13.57
CA ILE A 340 -21.97 4.07 -12.15
C ILE A 340 -20.52 3.99 -11.73
N LYS A 341 -19.73 3.16 -12.41
CA LYS A 341 -18.30 3.04 -12.16
C LYS A 341 -17.56 2.66 -13.42
N TYR A 342 -16.40 3.25 -13.62
CA TYR A 342 -15.42 2.87 -14.62
C TYR A 342 -14.05 2.82 -13.94
N THR A 343 -13.29 1.76 -14.20
CA THR A 343 -11.90 1.66 -13.76
C THR A 343 -11.00 1.12 -14.86
N ASN A 344 -9.80 1.66 -14.93
CA ASN A 344 -8.72 1.22 -15.80
C ASN A 344 -7.38 1.62 -15.17
N ASP A 345 -6.50 0.65 -14.98
CA ASP A 345 -5.21 0.91 -14.30
C ASP A 345 -4.16 1.40 -15.30
N PHE A 346 -4.09 0.81 -16.48
CA PHE A 346 -3.10 1.13 -17.50
C PHE A 346 -3.71 1.28 -18.89
N THR A 347 -3.00 1.99 -19.77
CA THR A 347 -3.37 2.13 -21.19
C THR A 347 -2.14 2.07 -22.06
N ASP A 348 -2.38 1.84 -23.35
CA ASP A 348 -1.38 1.90 -24.40
C ASP A 348 -0.13 1.08 -24.13
N THR A 349 -0.30 -0.06 -23.44
CA THR A 349 0.77 -1.02 -23.28
C THR A 349 1.20 -1.52 -24.65
N MET A 350 2.50 -1.39 -24.94
CA MET A 350 3.13 -1.97 -26.12
C MET A 350 3.41 -3.45 -25.87
N GLY A 351 3.34 -4.25 -26.94
CA GLY A 351 3.78 -5.64 -26.91
C GLY A 351 5.25 -5.73 -26.51
N VAL A 352 5.58 -6.70 -25.67
CA VAL A 352 6.96 -6.92 -25.22
C VAL A 352 7.50 -8.12 -25.96
N ASN A 353 8.56 -7.93 -26.74
CA ASN A 353 9.26 -9.02 -27.39
C ASN A 353 10.24 -9.67 -26.40
N GLN A 354 9.77 -10.66 -25.66
CA GLN A 354 10.56 -11.42 -24.69
C GLN A 354 10.92 -12.79 -25.25
N ARG A 355 12.14 -13.23 -24.94
CA ARG A 355 12.57 -14.59 -25.27
C ARG A 355 11.83 -15.56 -24.36
N ILE A 356 11.07 -16.47 -24.96
CA ILE A 356 10.42 -17.57 -24.25
C ILE A 356 11.51 -18.50 -23.71
N GLY A 357 11.55 -18.63 -22.38
CA GLY A 357 12.46 -19.50 -21.64
C GLY A 357 11.82 -20.82 -21.23
N TYR A 358 10.50 -20.79 -20.97
CA TYR A 358 9.68 -21.93 -20.53
C TYR A 358 8.51 -22.10 -21.49
N THR A 359 8.10 -23.34 -21.72
CA THR A 359 6.86 -23.65 -22.46
C THR A 359 5.67 -23.72 -21.52
N GLU A 360 4.45 -23.63 -22.04
CA GLU A 360 3.23 -23.82 -21.25
C GLU A 360 3.20 -25.19 -20.54
N GLU A 361 3.72 -26.25 -21.17
CA GLU A 361 3.80 -27.58 -20.56
C GLU A 361 4.80 -27.63 -19.41
N ASP A 362 5.92 -26.92 -19.51
CA ASP A 362 6.91 -26.83 -18.42
C ASP A 362 6.27 -26.19 -17.18
N ILE A 363 5.53 -25.09 -17.37
CA ILE A 363 4.84 -24.37 -16.29
C ILE A 363 3.75 -25.24 -15.66
N MET A 364 2.93 -25.90 -16.48
CA MET A 364 1.90 -26.80 -15.97
C MET A 364 2.48 -27.96 -15.17
N ALA A 365 3.66 -28.47 -15.56
CA ALA A 365 4.34 -29.53 -14.82
C ALA A 365 4.91 -29.02 -13.48
N GLU A 366 5.50 -27.83 -13.46
CA GLU A 366 6.08 -27.21 -12.27
C GLU A 366 5.03 -26.89 -11.20
N TYR A 367 3.91 -26.28 -11.59
CA TYR A 367 2.89 -25.81 -10.66
C TYR A 367 1.78 -26.82 -10.37
N LYS A 368 1.84 -28.03 -10.94
CA LYS A 368 0.80 -29.06 -10.77
C LYS A 368 0.49 -29.39 -9.31
N GLU A 369 1.52 -29.48 -8.47
CA GLU A 369 1.34 -29.80 -7.05
C GLU A 369 0.67 -28.66 -6.28
N GLU A 370 0.89 -27.41 -6.70
CA GLU A 370 0.37 -26.22 -6.04
C GLU A 370 -1.06 -25.88 -6.48
N PHE A 371 -1.33 -25.95 -7.79
CA PHE A 371 -2.59 -25.48 -8.37
C PHE A 371 -3.52 -26.59 -8.87
N GLY A 372 -3.05 -27.84 -8.97
CA GLY A 372 -3.83 -28.95 -9.49
C GLY A 372 -4.04 -28.86 -11.00
N GLU A 373 -5.28 -28.98 -11.47
CA GLU A 373 -5.62 -28.84 -12.88
C GLU A 373 -5.56 -27.36 -13.30
N MET A 374 -4.82 -27.10 -14.38
CA MET A 374 -4.60 -25.76 -14.93
C MET A 374 -5.07 -25.75 -16.38
N ASP A 375 -5.98 -24.84 -16.71
CA ASP A 375 -6.49 -24.66 -18.07
C ASP A 375 -5.78 -23.48 -18.73
N TYR A 376 -5.01 -23.76 -19.78
CA TYR A 376 -4.29 -22.72 -20.53
C TYR A 376 -5.26 -21.80 -21.28
N ASN A 377 -5.10 -20.49 -21.09
CA ASN A 377 -5.98 -19.46 -21.63
C ASN A 377 -5.22 -18.43 -22.51
N GLY A 378 -4.07 -18.82 -23.06
CA GLY A 378 -3.31 -18.00 -24.00
C GLY A 378 -2.27 -17.08 -23.37
N LEU A 379 -1.59 -16.31 -24.23
CA LEU A 379 -0.60 -15.31 -23.83
C LEU A 379 -1.26 -13.98 -23.45
N ALA A 380 -0.70 -13.33 -22.43
CA ALA A 380 -1.16 -12.06 -21.91
C ALA A 380 0.01 -11.15 -21.53
N ILE A 381 -0.21 -9.84 -21.62
CA ILE A 381 0.66 -8.84 -21.00
C ILE A 381 0.09 -8.44 -19.65
N THR A 382 0.91 -8.62 -18.62
CA THR A 382 0.55 -8.35 -17.23
C THR A 382 1.56 -7.39 -16.59
N ARG A 383 1.05 -6.55 -15.69
CA ARG A 383 1.77 -5.62 -14.82
C ARG A 383 1.30 -5.86 -13.39
N SER A 384 2.24 -5.87 -12.46
CA SER A 384 2.01 -6.15 -11.05
C SER A 384 3.17 -5.60 -10.22
N PHE A 385 3.04 -5.66 -8.90
CA PHE A 385 4.17 -5.35 -8.01
C PHE A 385 5.43 -6.19 -8.33
N TYR A 386 5.28 -7.49 -8.64
CA TYR A 386 6.38 -8.40 -8.96
C TYR A 386 7.10 -8.06 -10.27
N THR A 387 6.44 -7.32 -11.14
CA THR A 387 7.04 -6.83 -12.39
C THR A 387 7.46 -5.36 -12.29
N HIS A 388 7.36 -4.77 -11.09
CA HIS A 388 7.49 -3.32 -10.85
C HIS A 388 6.65 -2.49 -11.83
N TYR A 389 5.45 -3.00 -12.13
CA TYR A 389 4.49 -2.44 -13.08
C TYR A 389 5.04 -2.25 -14.51
N GLN A 390 6.15 -2.90 -14.83
CA GLN A 390 6.64 -3.02 -16.20
C GLN A 390 5.86 -4.14 -16.91
N PRO A 391 5.51 -3.95 -18.20
CA PRO A 391 4.79 -4.98 -18.94
C PRO A 391 5.64 -6.25 -19.06
N ARG A 392 5.05 -7.40 -18.75
CA ARG A 392 5.66 -8.73 -18.92
C ARG A 392 4.76 -9.64 -19.74
N LEU A 393 5.39 -10.42 -20.63
CA LEU A 393 4.72 -11.47 -21.36
C LEU A 393 4.54 -12.67 -20.44
N THR A 394 3.30 -13.14 -20.34
CA THR A 394 2.90 -14.18 -19.40
C THR A 394 2.02 -15.21 -20.08
N TYR A 395 2.14 -16.45 -19.64
CA TYR A 395 1.09 -17.45 -19.84
C TYR A 395 -0.03 -17.21 -18.83
N SER A 396 -1.28 -17.19 -19.29
CA SER A 396 -2.44 -17.16 -18.40
C SER A 396 -3.04 -18.54 -18.27
N PHE A 397 -3.30 -18.96 -17.03
CA PHE A 397 -3.99 -20.20 -16.72
C PHE A 397 -5.19 -19.91 -15.84
N ARG A 398 -6.26 -20.64 -16.08
CA ARG A 398 -7.41 -20.71 -15.19
C ARG A 398 -7.24 -21.90 -14.26
N ILE A 399 -7.40 -21.65 -12.97
CA ILE A 399 -7.31 -22.66 -11.91
C ILE A 399 -8.53 -22.56 -11.00
N ASN A 400 -8.80 -23.62 -10.25
CA ASN A 400 -9.86 -23.65 -9.26
C ASN A 400 -9.24 -23.87 -7.87
N GLN A 401 -9.16 -22.80 -7.08
CA GLN A 401 -8.64 -22.85 -5.71
C GLN A 401 -9.80 -22.60 -4.74
N ASP A 402 -9.99 -23.49 -3.76
CA ASP A 402 -11.04 -23.35 -2.75
C ASP A 402 -12.46 -23.11 -3.31
N GLN A 403 -12.78 -23.76 -4.43
CA GLN A 403 -14.05 -23.61 -5.19
C GLN A 403 -14.22 -22.24 -5.87
N GLN A 404 -13.16 -21.45 -5.97
CA GLN A 404 -13.14 -20.14 -6.61
C GLN A 404 -12.26 -20.18 -7.88
N GLU A 405 -12.86 -19.81 -9.01
CA GLU A 405 -12.11 -19.65 -10.27
C GLU A 405 -11.12 -18.48 -10.13
N THR A 406 -9.88 -18.75 -10.48
CA THR A 406 -8.75 -17.84 -10.33
C THR A 406 -7.92 -17.86 -11.61
N MET A 407 -7.49 -16.69 -12.08
CA MET A 407 -6.51 -16.57 -13.15
C MET A 407 -5.13 -16.37 -12.54
N VAL A 408 -4.17 -17.20 -12.97
CA VAL A 408 -2.75 -17.06 -12.63
C VAL A 408 -1.95 -16.69 -13.88
N PHE A 409 -0.95 -15.84 -13.70
CA PHE A 409 -0.08 -15.33 -14.75
C PHE A 409 1.36 -15.66 -14.42
N VAL A 410 2.01 -16.38 -15.31
CA VAL A 410 3.38 -16.88 -15.14
C VAL A 410 4.27 -16.29 -16.23
N ASP A 411 5.40 -15.69 -15.86
CA ASP A 411 6.34 -15.05 -16.81
C ASP A 411 6.94 -16.10 -17.76
N VAL A 412 6.87 -15.85 -19.07
CA VAL A 412 7.34 -16.81 -20.10
C VAL A 412 8.85 -17.00 -20.11
N THR A 413 9.60 -16.05 -19.54
CA THR A 413 11.07 -16.04 -19.53
C THR A 413 11.61 -16.78 -18.32
N THR A 414 11.01 -16.53 -17.14
CA THR A 414 11.53 -17.04 -15.86
C THR A 414 10.72 -18.19 -15.27
N GLY A 415 9.50 -18.41 -15.76
CA GLY A 415 8.59 -19.42 -15.22
C GLY A 415 8.00 -19.05 -13.86
N MET A 416 8.23 -17.83 -13.37
CA MET A 416 7.74 -17.39 -12.07
C MET A 416 6.31 -16.87 -12.14
N LEU A 417 5.50 -17.20 -11.13
CA LEU A 417 4.20 -16.57 -10.91
C LEU A 417 4.36 -15.06 -10.65
N VAL A 418 3.78 -14.23 -11.51
CA VAL A 418 3.87 -12.76 -11.40
C VAL A 418 2.56 -12.09 -10.99
N TYR A 419 1.42 -12.77 -11.15
CA TYR A 419 0.13 -12.22 -10.73
C TYR A 419 -0.92 -13.32 -10.56
N GLN A 420 -1.86 -13.08 -9.64
CA GLN A 420 -3.01 -13.93 -9.40
C GLN A 420 -4.21 -13.01 -9.15
N LEU A 421 -5.35 -13.33 -9.77
CA LEU A 421 -6.59 -12.59 -9.59
C LEU A 421 -7.79 -13.53 -9.53
N TYR A 422 -8.74 -13.22 -8.65
CA TYR A 422 -10.03 -13.90 -8.65
C TYR A 422 -10.78 -13.56 -9.93
N TYR A 423 -11.32 -14.58 -10.59
CA TYR A 423 -11.99 -14.42 -11.87
C TYR A 423 -13.47 -14.74 -11.75
N VAL A 424 -14.28 -13.70 -11.84
CA VAL A 424 -15.75 -13.80 -11.72
C VAL A 424 -16.45 -13.49 -13.05
N TYR A 425 -15.69 -13.18 -14.10
CA TYR A 425 -16.24 -12.77 -15.39
C TYR A 425 -16.41 -13.98 -16.30
N HIS A 426 -17.48 -13.96 -17.09
CA HIS A 426 -17.79 -14.98 -18.08
C HIS A 426 -17.96 -14.37 -19.47
N PRO A 427 -17.66 -15.11 -20.55
CA PRO A 427 -17.89 -14.65 -21.91
C PRO A 427 -19.34 -14.23 -22.14
N ILE A 428 -19.54 -13.16 -22.91
CA ILE A 428 -20.87 -12.70 -23.30
C ILE A 428 -21.30 -13.51 -24.53
N LEU A 429 -22.37 -14.30 -24.39
CA LEU A 429 -22.94 -15.16 -25.44
C LEU A 429 -23.94 -14.43 -26.33
#